data_AF-A0A645E2E9-F1
#
_entry.id   AF-A0A645E2E9-F1
#
_cell.length_a   1.000
_cell.length_b   1.000
_cell.length_c   1.000
_cell.angle_alpha   90.00
_cell.angle_beta   90.00
_cell.angle_gamma   90.00
#
_symmetry.space_group_name_H-M   'P 1'
#
loop_
_entity.id
_entity.type
_entity.pdbx_description
1 polymer ?
#
loop_
_entity_poly.entity_id
_entity_poly.type
_entity_poly.pdbx_seq_one_letter_code
_entity_poly.pdbx_strand_id
1 'polypeptide(L)' 'MTWPQMSDLKYWNSAVVDLYAIDAIPHTVLLDREGTIIEKNLRGNALEKKLAELMP' A
#
# COMPACT_ATOMS: atom_id res chain seq x y z
N MET A 1 12.91 -12.73 -0.75
CA MET A 1 11.57 -12.20 -0.43
C MET A 1 11.39 -12.37 1.07
N THR A 2 11.50 -11.30 1.84
CA THR A 2 11.63 -11.34 3.31
C THR A 2 10.42 -10.80 4.05
N TRP A 3 9.44 -10.24 3.34
CA TRP A 3 8.25 -9.62 3.91
C TRP A 3 7.02 -10.54 3.77
N PRO A 4 6.00 -10.38 4.64
CA PRO A 4 4.77 -11.14 4.56
C PRO A 4 4.11 -10.99 3.18
N GLN A 5 3.64 -12.11 2.65
CA GLN A 5 2.87 -12.18 1.41
C GLN A 5 1.53 -12.84 1.73
N MET A 6 0.44 -12.18 1.38
CA MET A 6 -0.92 -12.69 1.59
C MET A 6 -1.74 -12.57 0.31
N SER A 7 -2.62 -13.54 0.09
CA SER A 7 -3.58 -13.55 -1.01
C SER A 7 -4.81 -14.32 -0.56
N ASP A 8 -6.00 -13.77 -0.84
CA ASP A 8 -7.28 -14.43 -0.56
C ASP A 8 -7.83 -15.19 -1.78
N LEU A 9 -7.08 -15.23 -2.89
CA LEU A 9 -7.42 -15.89 -4.16
C LEU A 9 -8.74 -15.41 -4.80
N LYS A 10 -9.24 -14.24 -4.43
CA LYS A 10 -10.50 -13.67 -4.97
C LYS A 10 -10.31 -12.75 -6.15
N TYR A 11 -9.06 -12.51 -6.58
CA TYR A 11 -8.72 -11.57 -7.65
C TYR A 11 -9.34 -10.19 -7.39
N TRP A 12 -10.05 -9.59 -8.36
CA TRP A 12 -10.76 -8.32 -8.18
C TRP A 12 -11.99 -8.38 -7.26
N ASN A 13 -12.45 -9.57 -6.83
CA ASN A 13 -13.58 -9.73 -5.91
C ASN A 13 -13.17 -9.73 -4.42
N SER A 14 -11.92 -9.39 -4.12
CA SER A 14 -11.47 -9.26 -2.73
C SER A 14 -12.07 -8.02 -2.07
N ALA A 15 -12.45 -8.12 -0.80
CA ALA A 15 -12.95 -6.98 -0.03
C ALA A 15 -11.94 -5.82 0.06
N VAL A 16 -10.65 -6.10 -0.13
CA VAL A 16 -9.57 -5.09 -0.11
C VAL A 16 -9.66 -4.13 -1.29
N VAL A 17 -10.24 -4.56 -2.42
CA VAL A 17 -10.34 -3.74 -3.65
C VAL A 17 -11.21 -2.52 -3.38
N ASP A 18 -12.42 -2.72 -2.86
CA ASP A 18 -13.32 -1.61 -2.51
C ASP A 18 -12.83 -0.83 -1.28
N LEU A 19 -12.38 -1.55 -0.25
CA LEU A 19 -11.96 -0.93 1.02
C LEU A 19 -10.81 0.08 0.84
N TYR A 20 -9.86 -0.22 -0.04
CA TYR A 20 -8.72 0.65 -0.33
C TYR A 20 -8.82 1.37 -1.68
N ALA A 21 -9.97 1.30 -2.36
CA ALA A 21 -10.21 1.90 -3.66
C ALA A 21 -9.12 1.55 -4.70
N ILE A 22 -8.82 0.26 -4.84
CA ILE A 22 -7.81 -0.26 -5.78
C ILE A 22 -8.45 -0.36 -7.18
N ASP A 23 -8.07 0.54 -8.08
CA ASP A 23 -8.55 0.60 -9.47
C ASP A 23 -7.58 -0.05 -10.48
N ALA A 24 -6.28 -0.06 -10.14
CA ALA A 24 -5.22 -0.63 -10.97
C ALA A 24 -4.06 -1.15 -10.11
N ILE A 25 -3.34 -2.13 -10.64
CA ILE A 25 -2.07 -2.62 -10.07
C ILE A 25 -0.89 -2.19 -10.95
N PRO A 26 0.30 -1.92 -10.37
CA PRO A 26 0.64 -2.00 -8.95
C PRO A 26 0.05 -0.85 -8.12
N HIS A 27 -0.46 -1.14 -6.92
CA HIS A 27 -1.04 -0.16 -5.99
C HIS A 27 -0.25 -0.16 -4.68
N THR A 28 -0.03 1.01 -4.09
CA THR A 28 0.68 1.16 -2.82
C THR A 28 -0.15 1.99 -1.85
N VAL A 29 -0.22 1.58 -0.59
CA VAL A 29 -0.86 2.32 0.50
C VAL A 29 0.15 2.43 1.62
N LEU A 30 0.32 3.64 2.16
CA LEU A 30 1.15 3.89 3.33
C LEU A 30 0.25 4.27 4.49
N LEU A 31 0.40 3.55 5.61
CA LEU A 31 -0.35 3.75 6.84
C LEU A 31 0.57 4.31 7.93
N ASP A 32 0.04 5.16 8.82
CA ASP A 32 0.69 5.51 10.08
C ASP A 32 0.48 4.44 11.17
N ARG A 33 0.92 4.72 12.41
CA ARG A 33 0.81 3.76 13.53
C ARG A 33 -0.63 3.60 14.02
N GLU A 34 -1.46 4.59 13.77
CA GLU A 34 -2.87 4.67 14.14
C GLU A 34 -3.77 4.00 13.07
N GLY A 35 -3.19 3.62 11.92
CA GLY A 35 -3.90 2.97 10.82
C GLY A 35 -4.50 3.96 9.82
N THR A 36 -4.12 5.24 9.87
CA THR A 36 -4.56 6.27 8.92
C THR A 36 -3.78 6.14 7.61
N ILE A 37 -4.48 6.23 6.48
CA ILE A 37 -3.83 6.33 5.17
C ILE A 37 -3.18 7.71 5.04
N ILE A 38 -1.85 7.74 4.99
CA ILE A 38 -1.09 8.99 4.86
C ILE A 38 -0.63 9.26 3.43
N GLU A 39 -0.45 8.22 2.61
CA GLU A 39 -0.13 8.33 1.18
C GLU A 39 -0.65 7.12 0.40
N LYS A 40 -0.88 7.31 -0.90
CA LYS A 40 -1.26 6.24 -1.84
C LYS A 40 -0.57 6.39 -3.19
N ASN A 41 -0.37 5.28 -3.89
CA ASN A 41 0.18 5.23 -5.25
C ASN A 41 1.60 5.80 -5.43
N LEU A 42 2.37 5.98 -4.35
CA LEU A 42 3.79 6.31 -4.43
C LEU A 42 4.59 5.15 -4.99
N ARG A 43 5.57 5.45 -5.86
CA ARG A 43 6.41 4.47 -6.54
C ARG A 43 7.84 4.99 -6.67
N GLY A 44 8.80 4.06 -6.75
CA GLY A 44 10.22 4.36 -6.95
C GLY A 44 10.74 5.43 -5.98
N ASN A 45 11.51 6.38 -6.51
CA ASN A 45 12.13 7.45 -5.73
C ASN A 45 11.15 8.27 -4.89
N ALA A 46 9.89 8.42 -5.33
CA ALA A 46 8.88 9.16 -4.58
C ALA A 46 8.48 8.43 -3.29
N LEU A 47 8.37 7.09 -3.36
CA LEU A 47 8.12 6.26 -2.19
C LEU A 47 9.33 6.29 -1.25
N GLU A 48 10.55 6.10 -1.78
CA GLU A 48 11.77 6.10 -0.98
C GLU A 48 11.98 7.42 -0.24
N LYS A 49 11.76 8.56 -0.91
CA LYS A 49 11.85 9.88 -0.29
C LYS A 49 10.85 10.03 0.85
N LYS A 50 9.58 9.63 0.64
CA LYS A 50 8.56 9.71 1.69
C LYS A 50 8.93 8.84 2.90
N LEU A 51 9.44 7.64 2.68
CA LEU A 51 9.88 6.76 3.75
C LEU A 51 11.03 7.36 4.56
N ALA A 52 12.01 7.98 3.90
CA ALA A 52 13.12 8.67 4.57
C ALA A 52 12.65 9.88 5.41
N GLU A 53 11.62 10.61 4.96
CA GLU A 53 11.02 11.72 5.72
C GLU A 53 10.32 11.23 7.01
N LEU A 54 9.74 10.03 6.99
CA LEU A 54 8.96 9.48 8.11
C LEU A 54 9.79 8.65 9.10
N MET A 55 10.98 8.20 8.67
CA MET A 55 11.86 7.33 9.45
C MET A 55 13.31 7.86 9.38
N PRO A 56 13.65 8.90 10.17
CA PRO A 56 15.01 9.39 10.29
C PRO A 56 15.95 8.40 11.00
#